data_AF-A0AAU8YAU5-F1
#
_entry.id   AF-A0AAU8YAU5-F1
#
_cell.length_a   1.000
_cell.length_b   1.000
_cell.length_c   1.000
_cell.angle_alpha   90.00
_cell.angle_beta   90.00
_cell.angle_gamma   90.00
#
_symmetry.space_group_name_H-M   'P 1'
#
loop_
_entity.id
_entity.type
_entity.pdbx_description
1 polymer ?
#
loop_
_entity_poly.entity_id
_entity_poly.type
_entity_poly.pdbx_seq_one_letter_code
_entity_poly.pdbx_strand_id
1 'polypeptide(L)'
;MNEFIHVVGSFILAGILLYGLWQGTRRRRRRHERKQASAVRVIDKINTFPHFGQKIAYLRKIDPFVFEELLLEGFERRGFEVIRNRRYTGDGGIDGRVKIDGQTWLIQAKRYTSYIAVGHVRDFSDLLNATGGRGFFCHTGKTREGTKELIRGDSRMILVSGQKLLDLIATDAPFIPYPGYRPPAEMVHPEQEMT
;
A
#
# COMPACT_ATOMS: atom_id res chain seq x y z
N MET A 1 -39.51 9.47 40.58
CA MET A 1 -39.48 10.31 39.36
C MET A 1 -38.06 10.59 38.87
N ASN A 2 -37.12 10.98 39.73
CA ASN A 2 -35.74 11.28 39.31
C ASN A 2 -35.00 10.09 38.67
N GLU A 3 -35.11 8.88 39.24
CA GLU A 3 -34.49 7.66 38.68
C GLU A 3 -34.93 7.38 37.23
N PHE A 4 -36.22 7.58 36.92
CA PHE A 4 -36.74 7.37 35.57
C PHE A 4 -36.19 8.39 34.56
N ILE A 5 -36.04 9.65 34.99
CA ILE A 5 -35.46 10.72 34.17
C ILE A 5 -33.97 10.44 33.88
N HIS A 6 -33.21 9.97 34.88
CA HIS A 6 -31.81 9.60 34.70
C HIS A 6 -31.66 8.42 33.71
N VAL A 7 -32.48 7.38 33.85
CA VAL A 7 -32.45 6.22 32.95
C VAL A 7 -32.77 6.62 31.50
N VAL A 8 -33.83 7.40 31.28
CA VAL A 8 -34.19 7.90 29.93
C VAL A 8 -33.10 8.81 29.36
N GLY A 9 -32.53 9.70 30.18
CA GLY A 9 -31.42 10.56 29.78
C GLY A 9 -30.17 9.77 29.36
N SER A 10 -29.83 8.70 30.08
CA SER A 10 -28.71 7.82 29.75
C SER A 10 -28.91 7.09 28.42
N PHE A 11 -30.13 6.64 28.10
CA PHE A 11 -30.42 6.00 26.80
C PHE A 11 -30.32 6.97 25.62
N ILE A 12 -30.78 8.21 25.78
CA ILE A 12 -30.64 9.26 24.74
C ILE A 12 -29.17 9.57 24.51
N LEU A 13 -28.39 9.75 25.58
CA LEU A 13 -26.95 10.00 25.48
C LEU A 13 -26.22 8.84 24.80
N ALA A 14 -26.54 7.59 25.16
CA ALA A 14 -26.00 6.40 24.52
C ALA A 14 -26.37 6.33 23.02
N GLY A 15 -27.61 6.65 22.67
CA GLY A 15 -28.06 6.72 21.27
C GLY A 15 -27.29 7.75 20.44
N ILE A 16 -27.06 8.94 21.00
CA ILE A 16 -26.26 10.00 20.34
C ILE A 16 -24.80 9.54 20.15
N LEU A 17 -24.19 8.94 21.19
CA LEU A 17 -22.83 8.41 21.12
C LEU A 17 -22.71 7.30 20.07
N LEU A 18 -23.63 6.34 20.07
CA LEU A 18 -23.67 5.24 19.09
C LEU A 18 -23.86 5.77 17.65
N TYR A 19 -24.74 6.75 17.47
CA TYR A 19 -24.94 7.39 16.15
C TYR A 19 -23.69 8.14 15.68
N GLY A 20 -23.01 8.86 16.58
CA GLY A 20 -21.74 9.54 16.29
C GLY A 20 -20.63 8.55 15.89
N LEU A 21 -20.50 7.44 16.63
CA LEU A 21 -19.58 6.35 16.30
C LEU A 21 -19.90 5.73 14.93
N TRP A 22 -21.18 5.42 14.67
CA TRP A 22 -21.64 4.87 13.40
C TRP A 22 -21.40 5.82 12.21
N GLN A 23 -21.68 7.11 12.38
CA GLN A 23 -21.35 8.11 11.35
C GLN A 23 -19.85 8.20 11.10
N GLY A 24 -19.04 8.13 12.17
CA GLY A 24 -17.59 8.11 12.08
C GLY A 24 -17.05 6.91 11.29
N THR A 25 -17.53 5.70 11.57
CA THR A 25 -17.12 4.49 10.83
C THR A 25 -17.57 4.52 9.38
N ARG A 26 -18.80 4.99 9.10
CA ARG A 26 -19.33 5.14 7.74
C ARG A 26 -18.53 6.15 6.91
N ARG A 27 -18.18 7.30 7.48
CA ARG A 27 -17.34 8.31 6.83
C ARG A 27 -15.94 7.76 6.50
N ARG A 28 -15.33 7.02 7.43
CA ARG A 28 -14.04 6.35 7.20
C ARG A 28 -14.13 5.36 6.05
N ARG A 29 -15.12 4.46 6.06
CA ARG A 29 -15.29 3.48 4.97
C ARG A 29 -15.43 4.16 3.60
N ARG A 30 -16.28 5.18 3.51
CA ARG A 30 -16.44 5.98 2.27
C ARG A 30 -15.14 6.65 1.83
N ARG A 31 -14.31 7.12 2.76
CA ARG A 31 -12.99 7.67 2.43
C ARG A 31 -12.10 6.59 1.82
N HIS A 32 -12.07 5.38 2.39
CA HIS A 32 -11.30 4.26 1.84
C HIS A 32 -11.79 3.87 0.44
N GLU A 33 -13.10 3.67 0.27
CA GLU A 33 -13.73 3.36 -1.03
C GLU A 33 -13.35 4.40 -2.10
N ARG A 34 -13.36 5.70 -1.76
CA ARG A 34 -12.97 6.77 -2.71
C ARG A 34 -11.49 6.72 -3.09
N LYS A 35 -10.60 6.34 -2.17
CA LYS A 35 -9.16 6.25 -2.44
C LYS A 35 -8.85 5.03 -3.30
N GLN A 36 -9.50 3.89 -3.04
CA GLN A 36 -9.46 2.70 -3.89
C GLN A 36 -9.96 2.99 -5.30
N ALA A 37 -11.13 3.62 -5.45
CA ALA A 37 -11.64 4.03 -6.75
C ALA A 37 -10.71 5.04 -7.46
N SER A 38 -9.96 5.85 -6.71
CA SER A 38 -8.96 6.76 -7.28
C SER A 38 -7.70 6.02 -7.71
N ALA A 39 -7.26 5.01 -6.97
CA ALA A 39 -6.13 4.15 -7.32
C ALA A 39 -6.38 3.41 -8.65
N VAL A 40 -7.57 2.83 -8.82
CA VAL A 40 -8.00 2.21 -10.09
C VAL A 40 -7.86 3.20 -11.26
N ARG A 41 -8.42 4.41 -11.12
CA ARG A 41 -8.32 5.46 -12.15
C ARG A 41 -6.88 5.92 -12.42
N VAL A 42 -6.02 5.88 -11.41
CA VAL A 42 -4.60 6.20 -11.56
C VAL A 42 -3.89 5.17 -12.44
N ILE A 43 -4.21 3.88 -12.31
CA ILE A 43 -3.66 2.83 -13.19
C ILE A 43 -4.06 3.10 -14.64
N ASP A 44 -5.35 3.30 -14.90
CA ASP A 44 -5.86 3.58 -16.24
C ASP A 44 -5.19 4.82 -16.83
N LYS A 45 -5.01 5.88 -16.02
CA LYS A 45 -4.35 7.10 -16.46
C LYS A 45 -2.87 6.90 -16.74
N ILE A 46 -2.16 6.12 -15.93
CA ILE A 46 -0.72 5.86 -16.09
C ILE A 46 -0.43 5.15 -17.41
N ASN A 47 -1.31 4.23 -17.81
CA ASN A 47 -1.18 3.50 -19.07
C ASN A 47 -1.33 4.42 -20.31
N THR A 48 -1.88 5.63 -20.15
CA THR A 48 -1.94 6.63 -21.24
C THR A 48 -0.64 7.40 -21.45
N PHE A 49 0.33 7.34 -20.53
CA PHE A 49 1.59 8.06 -20.67
C PHE A 49 2.63 7.18 -21.37
N PRO A 50 3.22 7.59 -22.51
CA PRO A 50 4.19 6.78 -23.24
C PRO A 50 5.54 6.66 -22.53
N HIS A 51 5.95 7.69 -21.79
CA HIS A 51 7.31 7.78 -21.26
C HIS A 51 7.37 7.53 -19.75
N PHE A 52 8.40 6.80 -19.33
CA PHE A 52 8.75 6.54 -17.93
C PHE A 52 8.69 7.80 -17.04
N GLY A 53 9.33 8.89 -17.49
CA GLY A 53 9.41 10.13 -16.73
C GLY A 53 8.04 10.76 -16.46
N GLN A 54 7.11 10.68 -17.41
CA GLN A 54 5.75 11.19 -17.26
C GLN A 54 4.95 10.35 -16.25
N LYS A 55 5.06 9.02 -16.33
CA LYS A 55 4.45 8.08 -15.36
C LYS A 55 4.90 8.40 -13.93
N ILE A 56 6.22 8.52 -13.70
CA ILE A 56 6.76 8.87 -12.38
C ILE A 56 6.36 10.28 -11.92
N ALA A 57 6.40 11.27 -12.82
CA ALA A 57 6.01 12.65 -12.49
C ALA A 57 4.53 12.74 -12.08
N TYR A 58 3.65 11.95 -12.70
CA TYR A 58 2.24 11.86 -12.34
C TYR A 58 2.04 11.21 -10.97
N LEU A 59 2.69 10.07 -10.70
CA LEU A 59 2.67 9.41 -9.39
C LEU A 59 3.12 10.33 -8.25
N ARG A 60 4.05 11.25 -8.52
CA ARG A 60 4.50 12.25 -7.54
C ARG A 60 3.46 13.32 -7.23
N LYS A 61 2.36 13.43 -7.98
CA LYS A 61 1.32 14.45 -7.77
C LYS A 61 0.05 13.90 -7.13
N ILE A 62 -0.14 12.58 -7.12
CA ILE A 62 -1.33 11.98 -6.52
C ILE A 62 -1.32 12.11 -5.00
N ASP A 63 -2.49 11.97 -4.39
CA ASP A 63 -2.62 11.95 -2.93
C ASP A 63 -1.88 10.75 -2.32
N PRO A 64 -1.17 10.92 -1.18
CA PRO A 64 -0.39 9.83 -0.56
C PRO A 64 -1.21 8.57 -0.26
N PHE A 65 -2.45 8.71 0.23
CA PHE A 65 -3.32 7.56 0.51
C PHE A 65 -3.83 6.90 -0.78
N VAL A 66 -3.93 7.66 -1.88
CA VAL A 66 -4.17 7.05 -3.20
C VAL A 66 -2.94 6.27 -3.67
N PHE A 67 -1.72 6.74 -3.38
CA PHE A 67 -0.50 5.98 -3.68
C PHE A 67 -0.40 4.68 -2.87
N GLU A 68 -0.81 4.70 -1.60
CA GLU A 68 -0.93 3.47 -0.79
C GLU A 68 -1.89 2.47 -1.44
N GLU A 69 -3.15 2.87 -1.69
CA GLU A 69 -4.15 1.99 -2.31
C GLU A 69 -3.75 1.55 -3.73
N LEU A 70 -2.99 2.37 -4.47
CA LEU A 70 -2.47 2.02 -5.79
C LEU A 70 -1.49 0.84 -5.74
N LEU A 71 -0.63 0.77 -4.72
CA LEU A 71 0.29 -0.35 -4.56
C LEU A 71 -0.47 -1.63 -4.24
N LEU A 72 -1.46 -1.53 -3.35
CA LEU A 72 -2.33 -2.64 -2.95
C LEU A 72 -3.14 -3.17 -4.14
N GLU A 73 -3.77 -2.28 -4.90
CA GLU A 73 -4.43 -2.61 -6.17
C GLU A 73 -3.46 -3.26 -7.17
N GLY A 74 -2.23 -2.73 -7.27
CA GLY A 74 -1.18 -3.30 -8.11
C GLY A 74 -0.88 -4.75 -7.75
N PHE A 75 -0.64 -5.05 -6.47
CA PHE A 75 -0.43 -6.42 -6.01
C PHE A 75 -1.63 -7.34 -6.28
N GLU A 76 -2.86 -6.87 -6.05
CA GLU A 76 -4.06 -7.67 -6.34
C GLU A 76 -4.21 -7.99 -7.83
N ARG A 77 -3.96 -7.01 -8.71
CA ARG A 77 -3.98 -7.24 -10.17
C ARG A 77 -2.90 -8.21 -10.66
N ARG A 78 -1.88 -8.48 -9.83
CA ARG A 78 -0.86 -9.51 -10.08
C ARG A 78 -1.22 -10.88 -9.50
N GLY A 79 -2.42 -11.01 -8.94
CA GLY A 79 -2.90 -12.26 -8.36
C GLY A 79 -2.50 -12.47 -6.89
N PHE A 80 -1.84 -11.51 -6.25
CA PHE A 80 -1.47 -11.66 -4.84
C PHE A 80 -2.64 -11.32 -3.90
N GLU A 81 -2.78 -12.08 -2.81
CA GLU A 81 -3.75 -11.77 -1.77
C GLU A 81 -3.28 -10.57 -0.94
N VAL A 82 -4.07 -9.49 -0.90
CA VAL A 82 -3.76 -8.27 -0.15
C VAL A 82 -4.64 -8.11 1.07
N ILE A 83 -4.03 -7.68 2.17
CA ILE A 83 -4.70 -7.35 3.43
C ILE A 83 -4.58 -5.84 3.64
N ARG A 84 -5.69 -5.13 3.43
CA ARG A 84 -5.77 -3.68 3.63
C ARG A 84 -5.97 -3.33 5.11
N ASN A 85 -5.35 -2.24 5.55
CA ASN A 85 -5.57 -1.75 6.91
C ASN A 85 -6.98 -1.19 7.08
N ARG A 86 -7.49 -1.28 8.32
CA ARG A 86 -8.82 -0.72 8.67
C ARG A 86 -8.80 0.81 8.75
N ARG A 87 -7.62 1.42 8.80
CA ARG A 87 -7.38 2.86 8.92
C ARG A 87 -6.15 3.22 8.08
N TYR A 88 -6.03 4.50 7.71
CA TYR A 88 -4.86 5.03 7.01
C TYR A 88 -3.74 5.52 7.95
N THR A 89 -4.01 5.62 9.25
CA THR A 89 -3.07 6.19 10.22
C THR A 89 -3.13 5.42 11.54
N GLY A 90 -1.99 5.31 12.21
CA GLY A 90 -1.88 4.65 13.52
C GLY A 90 -1.43 3.19 13.46
N ASP A 91 -1.06 2.67 12.29
CA ASP A 91 -0.64 1.27 12.10
C ASP A 91 0.88 1.09 12.18
N GLY A 92 1.58 2.00 12.87
CA GLY A 92 3.04 1.92 13.06
C GLY A 92 3.87 2.16 11.80
N GLY A 93 3.27 2.74 10.74
CA GLY A 93 3.95 2.97 9.47
C GLY A 93 3.84 1.83 8.46
N ILE A 94 2.98 0.83 8.72
CA ILE A 94 2.58 -0.16 7.73
C ILE A 94 1.35 0.35 6.99
N ASP A 95 1.42 0.40 5.67
CA ASP A 95 0.35 0.92 4.81
C ASP A 95 -0.50 -0.21 4.18
N GLY A 96 -0.02 -1.46 4.25
CA GLY A 96 -0.78 -2.65 3.92
C GLY A 96 0.06 -3.92 4.02
N ARG A 97 -0.51 -5.06 3.64
CA ARG A 97 0.20 -6.35 3.61
C ARG A 97 -0.19 -7.15 2.37
N VAL A 98 0.69 -8.02 1.93
CA VAL A 98 0.45 -8.94 0.82
C VAL A 98 0.95 -10.33 1.19
N LYS A 99 0.22 -11.38 0.81
CA LYS A 99 0.67 -12.76 0.98
C LYS A 99 1.37 -13.24 -0.29
N ILE A 100 2.59 -13.74 -0.13
CA ILE A 100 3.42 -14.31 -1.20
C ILE A 100 4.11 -15.55 -0.64
N ASP A 101 4.03 -16.68 -1.34
CA ASP A 101 4.58 -17.99 -0.92
C ASP A 101 4.17 -18.38 0.52
N GLY A 102 2.90 -18.15 0.87
CA GLY A 102 2.36 -18.44 2.20
C GLY A 102 2.86 -17.51 3.33
N GLN A 103 3.74 -16.55 3.02
CA GLN A 103 4.27 -15.57 3.97
C GLN A 103 3.56 -14.22 3.84
N THR A 104 3.35 -13.54 4.96
CA THR A 104 2.85 -12.16 4.96
C THR A 104 4.01 -11.17 4.85
N TRP A 105 3.97 -10.34 3.82
CA TRP A 105 4.91 -9.25 3.59
C TRP A 105 4.26 -7.92 3.96
N LEU A 106 4.97 -7.11 4.74
CA LEU A 106 4.55 -5.76 5.11
C LEU A 106 4.82 -4.78 3.97
N ILE A 107 3.94 -3.80 3.77
CA ILE A 107 4.12 -2.75 2.76
C ILE A 107 4.22 -1.42 3.47
N GLN A 108 5.26 -0.66 3.14
CA GLN A 108 5.35 0.76 3.46
C GLN A 108 5.49 1.57 2.17
N ALA A 109 4.64 2.58 2.01
CA ALA A 109 4.50 3.42 0.84
C ALA A 109 4.91 4.85 1.14
N LYS A 110 5.81 5.41 0.32
CA LYS A 110 6.24 6.80 0.45
C LYS A 110 6.27 7.51 -0.90
N ARG A 111 5.36 8.47 -1.09
CA ARG A 111 5.36 9.37 -2.25
C ARG A 111 6.35 10.52 -2.06
N TYR A 112 7.55 10.39 -2.61
CA TYR A 112 8.57 11.45 -2.63
C TYR A 112 8.61 12.19 -3.97
N THR A 113 8.83 13.50 -3.92
CA THR A 113 9.06 14.34 -5.11
C THR A 113 10.52 14.34 -5.58
N SER A 114 11.48 13.98 -4.72
CA SER A 114 12.92 13.98 -4.97
C SER A 114 13.60 12.72 -4.40
N TYR A 115 14.67 12.84 -3.62
CA TYR A 115 15.33 11.72 -2.95
C TYR A 115 14.54 11.20 -1.75
N ILE A 116 14.66 9.90 -1.47
CA ILE A 116 14.10 9.31 -0.27
C ILE A 116 14.88 9.72 0.98
N ALA A 117 14.22 9.74 2.14
CA ALA A 117 14.87 9.94 3.42
C ALA A 117 15.43 8.61 3.92
N VAL A 118 16.74 8.57 4.24
CA VAL A 118 17.39 7.37 4.79
C VAL A 118 16.79 6.97 6.14
N GLY A 119 16.34 7.94 6.94
CA GLY A 119 15.64 7.70 8.20
C GLY A 119 14.44 6.77 8.03
N HIS A 120 13.56 7.05 7.06
CA HIS A 120 12.40 6.18 6.80
C HIS A 120 12.77 4.74 6.41
N VAL A 121 13.92 4.53 5.77
CA VAL A 121 14.40 3.17 5.45
C VAL A 121 14.86 2.45 6.71
N ARG A 122 15.56 3.16 7.62
CA ARG A 122 15.97 2.62 8.92
C ARG A 122 14.77 2.31 9.79
N ASP A 123 13.80 3.21 9.87
CA ASP A 123 12.56 3.00 10.62
C ASP A 123 11.83 1.75 10.14
N PHE A 124 11.80 1.51 8.83
CA PHE A 124 11.19 0.30 8.28
C PHE A 124 12.02 -0.95 8.58
N SER A 125 13.35 -0.88 8.47
CA SER A 125 14.27 -1.97 8.86
C SER A 125 14.08 -2.36 10.34
N ASP A 126 13.99 -1.38 11.22
CA ASP A 126 13.78 -1.60 12.65
C ASP A 126 12.41 -2.24 12.93
N LEU A 127 11.38 -1.83 12.18
CA LEU A 127 10.07 -2.46 12.25
C LEU A 127 10.09 -3.91 11.76
N LEU A 128 10.77 -4.21 10.64
CA LEU A 128 10.96 -5.58 10.17
C LEU A 128 11.72 -6.42 11.20
N ASN A 129 12.70 -5.82 11.87
CA ASN A 129 13.43 -6.47 12.96
C ASN A 129 12.56 -6.80 14.16
N ALA A 130 11.78 -5.82 14.63
CA ALA A 130 10.89 -5.99 15.78
C ALA A 130 9.79 -7.03 15.51
N THR A 131 9.35 -7.16 14.26
CA THR A 131 8.27 -8.08 13.87
C THR A 131 8.78 -9.44 13.39
N GLY A 132 10.08 -9.60 13.15
CA GLY A 132 10.64 -10.77 12.45
C GLY A 132 10.12 -10.91 11.00
N GLY A 133 9.53 -9.85 10.45
CA GLY A 133 8.83 -9.86 9.18
C GLY A 133 9.71 -9.54 7.98
N ARG A 134 9.12 -9.69 6.79
CA ARG A 134 9.65 -9.23 5.51
C ARG A 134 8.77 -8.12 4.97
N GLY A 135 9.30 -7.27 4.10
CA GLY A 135 8.49 -6.18 3.56
C GLY A 135 9.01 -5.46 2.34
N PHE A 136 8.10 -4.74 1.71
CA PHE A 136 8.32 -3.88 0.57
C PHE A 136 8.37 -2.43 1.01
N PHE A 137 9.49 -1.76 0.74
CA PHE A 137 9.59 -0.31 0.83
C PHE A 137 9.33 0.29 -0.55
N CYS A 138 8.12 0.81 -0.75
CA CYS A 138 7.61 1.29 -2.03
C CYS A 138 7.73 2.81 -2.12
N HIS A 139 8.32 3.34 -3.20
CA HIS A 139 8.45 4.80 -3.34
C HIS A 139 8.58 5.34 -4.77
N THR A 140 8.25 6.64 -4.92
CA THR A 140 8.39 7.40 -6.18
C THR A 140 9.68 8.22 -6.28
N GLY A 141 10.49 8.25 -5.21
CA GLY A 141 11.73 9.04 -5.12
C GLY A 141 12.94 8.41 -5.80
N LYS A 142 14.08 9.10 -5.73
CA LYS A 142 15.41 8.59 -6.10
C LYS A 142 16.13 8.04 -4.85
N THR A 143 16.96 7.02 -5.05
CA THR A 143 17.72 6.37 -3.97
C THR A 143 19.20 6.63 -4.16
N ARG A 144 19.87 7.17 -3.13
CA ARG A 144 21.33 7.36 -3.13
C ARG A 144 22.03 6.01 -2.97
N GLU A 145 23.26 5.87 -3.47
CA GLU A 145 23.94 4.57 -3.46
C GLU A 145 24.13 4.01 -2.05
N GLY A 146 24.59 4.81 -1.08
CA GLY A 146 24.69 4.36 0.32
C GLY A 146 23.36 3.94 0.94
N THR A 147 22.22 4.46 0.45
CA THR A 147 20.90 3.97 0.87
C THR A 147 20.53 2.65 0.21
N LYS A 148 20.94 2.42 -1.04
CA LYS A 148 20.78 1.12 -1.70
C LYS A 148 21.63 0.05 -1.02
N GLU A 149 22.86 0.38 -0.64
CA GLU A 149 23.74 -0.53 0.13
C GLU A 149 23.11 -0.96 1.44
N LEU A 150 22.55 -0.01 2.20
CA LEU A 150 21.81 -0.31 3.42
C LEU A 150 20.66 -1.30 3.17
N ILE A 151 19.88 -1.09 2.10
CA ILE A 151 18.76 -1.99 1.74
C ILE A 151 19.29 -3.36 1.29
N ARG A 152 20.36 -3.42 0.49
CA ARG A 152 20.97 -4.69 0.06
C ARG A 152 21.51 -5.51 1.23
N GLY A 153 21.91 -4.84 2.31
CA GLY A 153 22.33 -5.48 3.56
C GLY A 153 21.20 -6.10 4.38
N ASP A 154 19.92 -5.76 4.10
CA ASP A 154 18.75 -6.35 4.76
C ASP A 154 17.93 -7.19 3.77
N SER A 155 18.15 -8.51 3.77
CA SER A 155 17.47 -9.45 2.89
C SER A 155 15.95 -9.57 3.11
N ARG A 156 15.43 -9.01 4.22
CA ARG A 156 13.99 -8.98 4.52
C ARG A 156 13.28 -7.85 3.80
N MET A 157 14.02 -6.82 3.39
CA MET A 157 13.50 -5.61 2.77
C MET A 157 13.71 -5.62 1.26
N ILE A 158 12.63 -5.41 0.51
CA ILE A 158 12.69 -5.26 -0.93
C ILE A 158 12.28 -3.85 -1.32
N LEU A 159 13.12 -3.20 -2.12
CA LEU A 159 12.82 -1.90 -2.70
C LEU A 159 11.89 -2.04 -3.91
N VAL A 160 10.77 -1.31 -3.92
CA VAL A 160 9.86 -1.19 -5.06
C VAL A 160 9.82 0.27 -5.50
N SER A 161 10.61 0.62 -6.51
CA SER A 161 10.72 1.99 -7.02
C SER A 161 11.08 1.99 -8.50
N GLY A 162 10.99 3.16 -9.13
CA GLY A 162 11.38 3.34 -10.53
C GLY A 162 10.65 2.35 -11.45
N GLN A 163 11.40 1.59 -12.25
CA GLN A 163 10.80 0.62 -13.17
C GLN A 163 10.04 -0.47 -12.43
N LYS A 164 10.59 -1.04 -11.35
CA LYS A 164 9.89 -2.09 -10.56
C LYS A 164 8.57 -1.62 -9.97
N LEU A 165 8.44 -0.33 -9.66
CA LEU A 165 7.15 0.26 -9.25
C LEU A 165 6.17 0.32 -10.43
N LEU A 166 6.64 0.71 -11.62
CA LEU A 166 5.80 0.68 -12.82
C LEU A 166 5.43 -0.74 -13.20
N ASP A 167 6.36 -1.69 -13.11
CA ASP A 167 6.12 -3.10 -13.34
C ASP A 167 5.17 -3.68 -12.31
N LEU A 168 4.91 -3.06 -11.16
CA LEU A 168 3.86 -3.50 -10.24
C LEU A 168 2.48 -3.01 -10.71
N ILE A 169 2.39 -1.76 -11.16
CA ILE A 169 1.11 -1.06 -11.36
C ILE A 169 0.65 -1.01 -12.83
N ALA A 170 1.56 -1.13 -13.79
CA ALA A 170 1.30 -1.08 -15.23
C ALA A 170 1.44 -2.50 -15.80
N THR A 171 0.42 -2.94 -16.52
CA THR A 171 0.15 -4.34 -16.92
C THR A 171 1.08 -4.88 -18.02
N ASP A 172 1.95 -4.03 -18.56
CA ASP A 172 2.68 -4.27 -19.80
C ASP A 172 3.91 -5.18 -19.58
N ALA A 173 4.27 -5.46 -18.33
CA ALA A 173 5.44 -6.27 -17.97
C ALA A 173 5.17 -7.10 -16.70
N PRO A 174 5.78 -8.29 -16.57
CA PRO A 174 5.67 -9.11 -15.37
C PRO A 174 6.28 -8.43 -14.14
N PHE A 175 5.71 -8.70 -12.97
CA PHE A 175 6.21 -8.17 -11.70
C PHE A 175 6.92 -9.29 -10.96
N ILE A 176 8.21 -9.10 -10.68
CA ILE A 176 8.99 -10.04 -9.89
C ILE A 176 9.14 -9.46 -8.47
N PRO A 177 8.40 -9.97 -7.47
CA PRO A 177 8.41 -9.42 -6.11
C PRO A 177 9.79 -9.52 -5.47
N TYR A 178 10.52 -10.63 -5.64
CA TYR A 178 11.90 -10.79 -5.16
C TYR A 178 12.70 -11.68 -6.12
N PRO A 179 14.05 -11.59 -6.08
CA PRO A 179 14.91 -12.45 -6.89
C PRO A 179 14.59 -13.93 -6.67
N GLY A 180 14.42 -14.68 -7.76
CA GLY A 180 14.10 -16.11 -7.72
C GLY A 180 12.62 -16.45 -7.53
N TYR A 181 11.73 -15.46 -7.43
CA TYR A 181 10.28 -15.71 -7.41
C TYR A 181 9.86 -16.45 -8.69
N ARG A 182 9.11 -17.54 -8.51
CA ARG A 182 8.44 -18.28 -9.58
C ARG A 182 6.95 -18.19 -9.33
N PRO A 183 6.16 -17.61 -10.26
CA PRO A 183 4.71 -17.56 -10.07
C PRO A 183 4.15 -18.99 -9.96
N PRO A 184 3.18 -19.23 -9.07
CA PRO A 184 2.39 -20.45 -9.08
C PRO A 184 1.79 -20.69 -10.47
N ALA A 185 1.62 -21.96 -10.85
CA ALA A 185 1.06 -22.32 -12.16
C ALA A 185 -0.31 -21.67 -12.40
N GLU A 186 -1.10 -21.43 -11.34
CA GLU A 186 -2.41 -20.78 -11.45
C GLU A 186 -2.35 -19.28 -11.77
N MET A 187 -1.19 -18.64 -11.62
CA MET A 187 -0.99 -17.20 -11.91
C MET A 187 -0.39 -16.93 -13.30
N VAL A 188 -0.02 -17.97 -14.07
CA VAL A 188 0.50 -17.82 -15.43
C VAL A 188 -0.68 -17.73 -16.39
N HIS A 189 -0.89 -16.55 -17.01
CA HIS A 189 -1.92 -16.41 -18.03
C HIS A 189 -1.54 -17.21 -19.29
N PRO A 190 -2.45 -18.02 -19.87
CA PRO A 190 -2.13 -18.94 -20.99
C PRO A 190 -1.55 -18.29 -22.25
N GLU A 191 -1.70 -16.98 -22.41
CA GLU A 191 -1.21 -16.25 -23.59
C GLU A 191 0.31 -16.00 -23.58
N GLN A 192 1.01 -16.26 -22.47
CA GLN A 192 2.44 -15.98 -22.35
C GLN A 192 3.38 -17.14 -22.79
N GLU A 193 2.84 -18.28 -23.25
CA GLU A 193 3.63 -19.41 -23.79
C GLU A 193 3.77 -19.44 -25.32
N MET A 194 3.16 -18.49 -26.05
CA MET A 194 3.33 -18.36 -27.51
C MET A 194 4.05 -17.06 -27.88
N THR A 195 5.36 -16.99 -27.66
CA THR A 195 6.28 -16.15 -28.47
C THR A 195 7.69 -16.67 -28.38
#